data_AF-A0A533W4Y0-F1
#
_entry.id   AF-A0A533W4Y0-F1
#
_cell.length_a   1.000
_cell.length_b   1.000
_cell.length_c   1.000
_cell.angle_alpha   90.00
_cell.angle_beta   90.00
_cell.angle_gamma   90.00
#
_symmetry.space_group_name_H-M   'P 1'
#
loop_
_entity.id
_entity.type
_entity.pdbx_description
1 polymer ?
#
loop_
_entity_poly.entity_id
_entity_poly.type
_entity_poly.pdbx_seq_one_letter_code
_entity_poly.pdbx_strand_id
1 'polypeptide(L)'
;MAESQRSSLSRPPLNVLIDPSIAARRSPWEINLSQLLELFLQAITRKDLIDLRAAGAAALSSATIYRLKVETLFLFERLRAERRAVNASEPPQMVVMPFRYEVYSTDIEELFEASRSSE
;
A
#
# COMPACT_ATOMS: atom_id res chain seq x y z
N MET A 1 -12.31 10.37 39.33
CA MET A 1 -11.82 11.36 38.33
C MET A 1 -10.90 10.78 37.25
N ALA A 2 -10.08 9.75 37.53
CA ALA A 2 -9.21 9.12 36.51
C ALA A 2 -9.95 8.46 35.32
N GLU A 3 -11.18 7.96 35.53
CA GLU A 3 -11.96 7.27 34.48
C GLU A 3 -12.34 8.19 33.30
N SER A 4 -12.57 9.48 33.56
CA SER A 4 -12.94 10.44 32.52
C SER A 4 -11.77 10.76 31.59
N GLN A 5 -10.52 10.69 32.09
CA GLN A 5 -9.33 10.96 31.27
C GLN A 5 -9.07 9.87 30.23
N ARG A 6 -9.25 8.59 30.61
CA ARG A 6 -9.24 7.45 29.68
C ARG A 6 -10.27 7.64 28.57
N SER A 7 -11.48 8.07 28.91
CA SER A 7 -12.61 8.18 27.97
C SER A 7 -12.38 9.07 26.74
N SER A 8 -11.41 9.99 26.81
CA SER A 8 -11.10 10.93 25.72
C SER A 8 -9.89 10.52 24.87
N LEU A 9 -8.91 9.84 25.46
CA LEU A 9 -7.72 9.35 24.76
C LEU A 9 -8.00 7.97 24.12
N SER A 10 -8.92 7.19 24.70
CA SER A 10 -9.40 5.91 24.16
C SER A 10 -10.39 6.06 23.00
N ARG A 11 -10.68 7.28 22.55
CA ARG A 11 -11.52 7.51 21.36
C ARG A 11 -10.68 7.35 20.09
N PRO A 12 -11.28 6.84 18.99
CA PRO A 12 -10.64 6.96 17.68
C PRO A 12 -10.43 8.45 17.35
N PRO A 13 -9.28 8.85 16.77
CA PRO A 13 -8.19 8.02 16.25
C PRO A 13 -7.12 7.61 17.29
N LEU A 14 -7.05 8.26 18.46
CA LEU A 14 -5.97 8.11 19.45
C LEU A 14 -5.90 6.74 20.12
N ASN A 15 -6.98 5.95 20.09
CA ASN A 15 -7.03 4.59 20.63
C ASN A 15 -5.88 3.69 20.12
N VAL A 16 -5.44 3.88 18.88
CA VAL A 16 -4.33 3.11 18.29
C VAL A 16 -3.00 3.28 19.05
N LEU A 17 -2.81 4.43 19.71
CA LEU A 17 -1.63 4.65 20.57
C LEU A 17 -1.76 4.01 21.95
N ILE A 18 -2.96 3.67 22.40
CA ILE A 18 -3.17 3.12 23.73
C ILE A 18 -3.17 1.60 23.66
N ASP A 19 -3.83 1.03 22.65
CA ASP A 19 -3.94 -0.40 22.45
C ASP A 19 -3.12 -0.88 21.24
N PRO A 20 -1.91 -1.43 21.46
CA PRO A 20 -1.05 -1.92 20.37
C PRO A 20 -1.67 -3.11 19.62
N SER A 21 -2.60 -3.85 20.25
CA SER A 21 -3.37 -4.92 19.63
C SER A 21 -4.24 -4.43 18.45
N ILE A 22 -4.70 -3.18 18.51
CA ILE A 22 -5.48 -2.56 17.43
C ILE A 22 -4.55 -2.18 16.28
N ALA A 23 -3.37 -1.66 16.61
CA ALA A 23 -2.34 -1.34 15.62
C ALA A 23 -1.85 -2.58 14.87
N ALA A 24 -1.72 -3.72 15.55
CA ALA A 24 -1.30 -4.98 14.95
C ALA A 24 -2.31 -5.57 13.94
N ARG A 25 -3.60 -5.24 14.07
CA ARG A 25 -4.65 -5.72 13.14
C ARG A 25 -4.75 -4.89 11.86
N ARG A 26 -4.27 -3.64 11.88
CA ARG A 26 -4.23 -2.77 10.70
C ARG A 26 -2.87 -2.89 10.02
N SER A 27 -2.83 -2.59 8.71
CA SER A 27 -1.55 -2.55 8.02
C SER A 27 -0.70 -1.40 8.62
N PRO A 28 0.60 -1.63 8.94
CA PRO A 28 1.43 -0.60 9.57
C PRO A 28 1.51 0.71 8.75
N TRP A 29 1.40 0.61 7.42
CA TRP A 29 1.52 1.71 6.48
C TRP A 29 0.30 2.65 6.45
N GLU A 30 -0.89 2.17 6.79
CA GLU A 30 -2.11 3.01 6.87
C GLU A 30 -2.09 3.97 8.07
N ILE A 31 -1.20 3.74 9.05
CA ILE A 31 -1.16 4.51 10.29
C ILE A 31 -0.25 5.73 10.10
N ASN A 32 -0.85 6.93 10.05
CA ASN A 32 -0.14 8.20 10.08
C ASN A 32 0.30 8.55 11.51
N LEU A 33 1.43 7.97 11.94
CA LEU A 33 1.95 8.10 13.30
C LEU A 33 2.27 9.55 13.70
N SER A 34 2.77 10.37 12.77
CA SER A 34 3.09 11.78 13.02
C SER A 34 1.86 12.58 13.43
N GLN A 35 0.81 12.53 12.61
CA GLN A 35 -0.47 13.19 12.90
C GLN A 35 -1.08 12.67 14.20
N LEU A 36 -0.96 11.37 14.47
CA LEU A 36 -1.50 10.76 15.67
C LEU A 36 -0.79 11.24 16.95
N LEU A 37 0.55 11.33 16.92
CA LEU A 37 1.34 11.87 18.02
C LEU A 37 1.11 13.37 18.21
N GLU A 38 0.92 14.13 17.14
CA GLU A 38 0.60 15.55 17.22
C GLU A 38 -0.77 15.78 17.87
N LEU A 39 -1.79 15.02 17.47
CA LEU A 39 -3.11 15.04 18.12
C LEU A 39 -3.02 14.61 19.59
N PHE A 40 -2.17 13.64 19.90
CA PHE A 40 -1.95 13.18 21.27
C PHE A 40 -1.34 14.28 22.14
N LEU A 41 -0.30 14.96 21.64
CA LEU A 41 0.32 16.09 22.31
C LEU A 41 -0.69 17.22 22.51
N GLN A 42 -1.45 17.61 21.48
CA GLN A 42 -2.49 18.62 21.61
C GLN A 42 -3.55 18.25 22.67
N ALA A 43 -3.95 16.98 22.75
CA ALA A 43 -4.93 16.50 23.72
C ALA A 43 -4.41 16.55 25.17
N ILE A 44 -3.11 16.31 25.36
CA ILE A 44 -2.47 16.36 26.68
C ILE A 44 -2.18 17.80 27.10
N THR A 45 -1.65 18.64 26.20
CA THR A 45 -1.34 20.05 26.50
C THR A 45 -2.60 20.85 26.86
N ARG A 46 -3.76 20.53 26.26
CA ARG A 46 -5.04 21.20 26.60
C ARG A 46 -5.56 20.91 28.01
N LYS A 47 -5.04 19.89 28.70
CA LYS A 47 -5.61 19.40 29.95
C LYS A 47 -4.80 19.76 31.19
N ASP A 48 -3.67 20.45 31.04
CA ASP A 48 -2.69 20.80 32.09
C ASP A 48 -2.18 19.64 32.97
N LEU A 49 -2.68 18.42 32.75
CA LEU A 49 -2.36 17.21 33.50
C LEU A 49 -1.94 16.12 32.51
N ILE A 50 -0.65 15.80 32.57
CA ILE A 50 -0.04 14.76 31.75
C ILE A 50 -0.22 13.42 32.47
N ASP A 51 -1.06 12.54 31.93
CA ASP A 51 -1.10 11.15 32.39
C ASP A 51 0.14 10.42 31.84
N LEU A 52 1.16 10.27 32.69
CA LEU A 52 2.42 9.61 32.34
C LEU A 52 2.21 8.15 31.93
N ARG A 53 1.16 7.46 32.43
CA ARG A 53 0.87 6.07 32.04
C ARG A 53 0.37 6.01 30.61
N ALA A 54 -0.52 6.93 30.23
CA ALA A 54 -1.00 7.05 28.87
C ALA A 54 0.14 7.42 27.90
N ALA A 55 1.03 8.33 28.31
CA ALA A 55 2.22 8.68 27.54
C ALA A 55 3.18 7.48 27.36
N GLY A 56 3.38 6.68 28.40
CA GLY A 56 4.19 5.45 28.31
C GLY A 56 3.58 4.41 27.36
N ALA A 57 2.25 4.22 27.41
CA ALA A 57 1.55 3.34 26.47
C ALA A 57 1.67 3.84 25.02
N ALA A 58 1.50 5.15 24.81
CA ALA A 58 1.69 5.80 23.50
C ALA A 58 3.13 5.68 22.98
N ALA A 59 4.14 5.80 23.85
CA ALA A 59 5.54 5.62 23.48
C ALA A 59 5.85 4.16 23.09
N LEU A 60 5.32 3.19 23.84
CA LEU A 60 5.50 1.77 23.54
C LEU A 60 4.80 1.36 22.23
N SER A 61 3.55 1.78 22.04
CA SER A 61 2.79 1.49 20.84
C SER A 61 3.42 2.14 19.60
N SER A 62 3.87 3.39 19.71
CA SER A 62 4.56 4.09 18.62
C SER A 62 5.88 3.42 18.25
N ALA A 63 6.70 3.01 19.21
CA ALA A 63 7.92 2.24 18.95
C ALA A 63 7.62 0.91 18.25
N THR A 64 6.56 0.22 18.67
CA THR A 64 6.10 -1.03 18.05
C THR A 64 5.66 -0.83 16.61
N ILE A 65 4.83 0.19 16.34
CA ILE A 65 4.37 0.55 14.99
C ILE A 65 5.56 0.88 14.09
N TYR A 66 6.52 1.66 14.60
CA TYR A 66 7.72 2.03 13.84
C TYR A 66 8.57 0.80 13.51
N ARG A 67 8.76 -0.12 14.47
CA ARG A 67 9.47 -1.38 14.23
C ARG A 67 8.80 -2.19 13.11
N LEU A 68 7.48 -2.33 13.15
CA LEU A 68 6.72 -3.04 12.11
C LEU A 68 6.85 -2.38 10.74
N LYS A 69 6.81 -1.04 10.67
CA LYS A 69 7.04 -0.31 9.41
C LYS A 69 8.42 -0.63 8.82
N VAL A 70 9.46 -0.59 9.65
CA VAL A 70 10.83 -0.89 9.22
C VAL A 70 10.95 -2.35 8.76
N GLU A 71 10.42 -3.30 9.53
CA GLU A 71 10.43 -4.72 9.18
C GLU A 71 9.72 -4.99 7.84
N THR A 72 8.55 -4.38 7.62
CA THR A 72 7.82 -4.53 6.35
C THR A 72 8.56 -3.90 5.17
N LEU A 73 9.27 -2.77 5.38
CA LEU A 73 10.12 -2.17 4.35
C LEU A 73 11.24 -3.14 3.94
N PHE A 74 11.93 -3.73 4.92
CA PHE A 74 12.98 -4.72 4.65
C PHE A 74 12.44 -5.98 3.96
N LEU A 75 11.24 -6.43 4.32
CA LEU A 75 10.57 -7.54 3.66
C LEU A 75 10.32 -7.22 2.16
N PHE A 76 9.84 -6.01 1.85
CA PHE A 76 9.62 -5.59 0.47
C PHE A 76 10.92 -5.53 -0.34
N GLU A 77 12.00 -5.03 0.24
CA GLU A 77 13.31 -5.01 -0.42
C GLU A 77 13.81 -6.43 -0.73
N ARG A 78 13.66 -7.37 0.21
CA ARG A 78 14.02 -8.78 -0.01
C ARG A 78 13.20 -9.41 -1.13
N LEU A 79 11.87 -9.25 -1.12
CA LEU A 79 10.99 -9.76 -2.17
C LEU A 79 11.33 -9.17 -3.54
N ARG A 80 11.72 -7.89 -3.60
CA ARG A 80 12.15 -7.23 -4.83
C ARG A 80 13.47 -7.81 -5.35
N ALA A 81 14.43 -8.05 -4.46
CA ALA A 81 15.71 -8.67 -4.81
C ALA A 81 15.53 -10.10 -5.35
N GLU A 82 14.70 -10.90 -4.69
CA GLU A 82 14.34 -12.26 -5.14
C GLU A 82 13.70 -12.25 -6.54
N ARG A 83 12.71 -11.37 -6.77
CA ARG A 83 12.09 -11.21 -8.10
C ARG A 83 13.08 -10.82 -9.19
N ARG A 84 14.05 -9.94 -8.90
CA ARG A 84 15.09 -9.56 -9.87
C ARG A 84 16.00 -10.74 -10.22
N ALA A 85 16.33 -11.59 -9.24
CA ALA A 85 17.16 -12.77 -9.48
C ALA A 85 16.45 -13.79 -10.40
N VAL A 86 15.15 -14.03 -10.19
CA VAL A 86 14.35 -14.94 -11.04
C VAL A 86 14.28 -14.43 -12.48
N ASN A 87 13.96 -13.14 -12.67
CA ASN A 87 13.79 -12.56 -14.01
C ASN A 87 15.09 -12.44 -14.82
N ALA A 88 16.26 -12.48 -14.16
CA ALA A 88 17.56 -12.42 -14.84
C ALA A 88 18.01 -13.79 -15.37
N SER A 89 17.46 -14.89 -14.85
CA SER A 89 17.90 -16.25 -15.18
C SER A 89 17.15 -16.89 -16.36
N GLU A 90 15.95 -16.41 -16.68
CA GLU A 90 15.14 -16.98 -17.76
C GLU A 90 15.14 -16.03 -18.98
N PRO A 91 15.54 -16.50 -20.17
CA PRO A 91 15.32 -15.73 -21.39
C PRO A 91 13.81 -15.51 -21.57
N PRO A 92 13.38 -14.33 -22.06
CA PRO A 92 11.96 -14.03 -22.25
C PRO A 92 11.32 -15.10 -23.14
N GLN A 93 10.19 -15.65 -22.69
CA GLN A 93 9.47 -16.68 -23.43
C GLN A 93 8.97 -16.11 -24.76
N MET A 94 9.14 -16.88 -25.83
CA MET A 94 8.71 -16.47 -27.16
C MET A 94 7.19 -16.32 -27.20
N VAL A 95 6.70 -15.08 -27.26
CA VAL A 95 5.28 -14.79 -27.44
C VAL A 95 4.90 -15.13 -28.87
N VAL A 96 4.09 -16.16 -29.06
CA VAL A 96 3.52 -16.47 -30.39
C VAL A 96 2.50 -15.39 -30.73
N MET A 97 2.87 -14.51 -31.64
CA MET A 97 1.95 -13.50 -32.16
C MET A 97 0.84 -14.20 -32.96
N PRO A 98 -0.44 -13.80 -32.79
CA PRO A 98 -1.51 -14.35 -33.60
C PRO A 98 -1.22 -14.05 -35.08
N PHE A 99 -1.18 -15.10 -35.89
CA PHE A 99 -1.01 -14.97 -37.33
C PHE A 99 -2.13 -14.11 -37.89
N ARG A 100 -1.78 -12.99 -38.51
CA ARG A 100 -2.69 -12.20 -39.34
C ARG A 100 -2.91 -13.01 -40.61
N TYR A 101 -4.02 -13.72 -40.70
CA TYR A 101 -4.50 -14.20 -41.99
C TYR A 101 -5.00 -12.98 -42.77
N GLU A 102 -4.17 -12.45 -43.65
CA GLU A 102 -4.65 -11.56 -44.71
C GLU A 102 -5.39 -12.43 -45.73
N VAL A 103 -6.65 -12.75 -45.44
CA VAL A 103 -7.54 -13.33 -46.44
C VAL A 103 -7.92 -12.21 -47.40
N TYR A 104 -7.12 -12.00 -48.44
CA TYR A 104 -7.58 -11.25 -49.61
C TYR A 104 -8.58 -12.15 -50.34
N SER A 105 -9.85 -12.09 -49.94
CA SER A 105 -10.95 -12.69 -50.71
C SER A 105 -11.40 -11.67 -51.76
N THR A 106 -10.53 -11.42 -52.73
CA THR A 106 -10.94 -10.79 -53.98
C THR A 106 -10.64 -11.81 -55.07
N ASP A 107 -11.66 -12.17 -55.84
CA ASP A 107 -11.45 -13.09 -56.95
C ASP A 107 -10.67 -12.36 -58.06
N ILE A 108 -9.90 -13.09 -58.85
CA ILE A 108 -9.04 -12.48 -59.89
C ILE A 108 -9.90 -11.67 -60.88
N GLU A 109 -11.13 -12.13 -61.14
CA GLU A 109 -12.10 -11.43 -61.98
C GLU A 109 -12.53 -10.07 -61.40
N GLU A 110 -12.70 -9.97 -60.08
CA GLU A 110 -13.11 -8.74 -59.41
C GLU A 110 -11.99 -7.67 -59.46
N LEU A 111 -10.71 -8.10 -59.46
CA LEU A 111 -9.56 -7.22 -59.74
C LEU A 111 -9.53 -6.73 -61.20
N PHE A 112 -9.88 -7.59 -62.16
CA PHE A 112 -9.94 -7.21 -63.58
C PHE A 112 -11.10 -6.27 -63.88
N GLU A 113 -12.26 -6.44 -63.23
CA GLU A 113 -13.37 -5.49 -63.36
C GLU A 113 -13.03 -4.13 -62.74
N ALA A 114 -12.46 -4.10 -61.53
CA ALA A 114 -12.08 -2.86 -60.87
C ALA A 114 -11.07 -2.05 -61.69
N SER A 115 -10.06 -2.72 -62.27
CA SER A 115 -9.05 -2.07 -63.11
C SER A 115 -9.61 -1.53 -64.43
N ARG A 116 -10.59 -2.22 -65.05
CA ARG A 116 -11.24 -1.75 -66.29
C ARG A 116 -12.26 -0.63 -66.04
N SER A 117 -12.88 -0.57 -64.87
CA SER A 117 -13.84 0.50 -64.50
C SER A 117 -13.19 1.85 -64.20
N SER A 118 -11.86 1.89 -64.07
CA SER A 118 -11.06 3.09 -63.77
C SER A 118 -10.45 3.75 -65.02
N GLU A 119 -10.90 3.36 -66.23
CA GLU A 119 -10.63 4.06 -67.51
C GLU A 119 -11.86 4.85 -68.01
#